data_AF-A0A7K3WJP9-F1
#
_entry.id   AF-A0A7K3WJP9-F1
#
_cell.length_a   1.000
_cell.length_b   1.000
_cell.length_c   1.000
_cell.angle_alpha   90.00
_cell.angle_beta   90.00
_cell.angle_gamma   90.00
#
_symmetry.space_group_name_H-M   'P 1'
#
loop_
_entity.id
_entity.type
_entity.pdbx_description
1 polymer ?
#
loop_
_entity_poly.entity_id
_entity_poly.type
_entity_poly.pdbx_seq_one_letter_code
_entity_poly.pdbx_strand_id
1 'polypeptide(L)'
;MKTKVLAVGAVGAVVAGVIGVTGLSALGGSADRTAEMFERDVVAIGLLGEVANSSQQLRIDGRDAVLAPPGAPSQAALDAQLTHADELRAHLAALLELDLTDEQRAQVQSISDTLEEIMVVYTTVLAPLAVSNQYDVWYATNGAQVRPLVLEMVETAEALRDGAAGDAAASAAAAADSYAAQRTQTLVALALGIAVAMGLGLFVATGIARSASRVRDTAVALAAGDLTASSGLTTDDELGQMGRALDEAMGSLRAVMGSVVASAEAVAASSEELSASSAQIS
;
A
#
# COMPACT_ATOMS: atom_id res chain seq x y z
N MET A 1 35.11 -14.51 -7.23
CA MET A 1 34.88 -13.72 -6.02
C MET A 1 34.09 -12.45 -6.31
N LYS A 2 34.62 -11.44 -7.01
CA LYS A 2 33.91 -10.15 -7.18
C LYS A 2 32.54 -10.31 -7.83
N THR A 3 32.45 -11.06 -8.93
CA THR A 3 31.19 -11.32 -9.65
C THR A 3 30.16 -12.06 -8.80
N LYS A 4 30.61 -13.03 -7.98
CA LYS A 4 29.73 -13.81 -7.10
C LYS A 4 29.15 -12.94 -5.96
N VAL A 5 29.97 -12.07 -5.37
CA VAL A 5 29.54 -11.13 -4.32
C VAL A 5 28.59 -10.07 -4.89
N LEU A 6 28.91 -9.50 -6.05
CA LEU A 6 28.04 -8.53 -6.73
C LEU A 6 26.70 -9.15 -7.12
N ALA A 7 26.65 -10.42 -7.52
CA ALA A 7 25.41 -11.12 -7.83
C ALA A 7 24.47 -11.22 -6.62
N VAL A 8 24.99 -11.55 -5.43
CA VAL A 8 24.20 -11.59 -4.19
C VAL A 8 23.68 -10.19 -3.83
N GLY A 9 24.54 -9.16 -3.93
CA GLY A 9 24.14 -7.77 -3.69
C GLY A 9 23.07 -7.30 -4.66
N ALA A 10 23.18 -7.64 -5.95
CA ALA A 10 22.19 -7.30 -6.97
C ALA A 10 20.83 -7.96 -6.68
N VAL A 11 20.81 -9.23 -6.27
CA VAL A 11 19.56 -9.91 -5.88
C VAL A 11 18.93 -9.23 -4.66
N GLY A 12 19.72 -8.90 -3.64
CA GLY A 12 19.23 -8.16 -2.48
C GLY A 12 18.61 -6.81 -2.86
N ALA A 13 19.25 -6.06 -3.77
CA ALA A 13 18.73 -4.80 -4.27
C ALA A 13 17.42 -4.97 -5.07
N VAL A 14 17.31 -6.01 -5.90
CA VAL A 14 16.08 -6.34 -6.63
C VAL A 14 14.95 -6.68 -5.67
N VAL A 15 15.21 -7.53 -4.67
CA VAL A 15 14.21 -7.90 -3.64
C VAL A 15 13.73 -6.65 -2.89
N ALA A 16 14.65 -5.80 -2.45
CA ALA A 16 14.30 -4.55 -1.77
C ALA A 16 13.49 -3.61 -2.68
N GLY A 17 13.85 -3.50 -3.97
CA GLY A 17 13.11 -2.72 -4.95
C GLY A 17 11.69 -3.22 -5.18
N VAL A 18 11.51 -4.54 -5.35
CA VAL A 18 10.18 -5.16 -5.50
C VAL A 18 9.32 -4.89 -4.26
N ILE A 19 9.87 -5.12 -3.06
CA ILE A 19 9.15 -4.86 -1.80
C ILE A 19 8.77 -3.38 -1.70
N GLY A 20 9.70 -2.48 -2.02
CA GLY A 20 9.47 -1.04 -2.02
C GLY A 20 8.34 -0.62 -2.96
N VAL A 21 8.36 -1.11 -4.20
CA VAL A 21 7.29 -0.84 -5.18
C VAL A 21 5.96 -1.39 -4.70
N THR A 22 5.90 -2.64 -4.23
CA THR A 22 4.64 -3.23 -3.73
C THR A 22 4.09 -2.48 -2.51
N GLY A 23 4.98 -2.02 -1.61
CA GLY A 23 4.58 -1.22 -0.45
C GLY A 23 4.01 0.14 -0.86
N LEU A 24 4.66 0.83 -1.80
CA LEU A 24 4.18 2.11 -2.32
C LEU A 24 2.85 1.95 -3.07
N SER A 25 2.68 0.90 -3.88
CA SER A 25 1.41 0.62 -4.56
C SER A 25 0.28 0.31 -3.59
N ALA A 26 0.55 -0.45 -2.52
CA ALA A 26 -0.44 -0.72 -1.47
C ALA A 26 -0.85 0.56 -0.73
N LEU A 27 0.12 1.43 -0.42
CA LEU A 27 -0.15 2.74 0.20
C LEU A 27 -0.95 3.66 -0.73
N GLY A 28 -0.61 3.71 -2.02
CA GLY A 28 -1.37 4.47 -3.03
C GLY A 28 -2.82 4.02 -3.12
N GLY A 29 -3.04 2.71 -3.28
CA GLY A 29 -4.41 2.17 -3.33
C GLY A 29 -5.19 2.34 -2.02
N SER A 30 -4.51 2.41 -0.87
CA SER A 30 -5.17 2.75 0.40
C SER A 30 -5.55 4.23 0.47
N ALA A 31 -4.70 5.12 -0.05
CA ALA A 31 -4.97 6.55 -0.10
C ALA A 31 -6.16 6.86 -1.03
N ASP A 32 -6.19 6.26 -2.23
CA ASP A 32 -7.26 6.45 -3.21
C ASP A 32 -8.62 6.02 -2.64
N ARG A 33 -8.69 4.84 -2.01
CA ARG A 33 -9.93 4.37 -1.36
C ARG A 33 -10.38 5.25 -0.20
N THR A 34 -9.43 5.82 0.55
CA THR A 34 -9.75 6.73 1.65
C THR A 34 -10.31 8.04 1.12
N ALA A 35 -9.75 8.56 0.02
CA ALA A 35 -10.27 9.74 -0.66
C ALA A 35 -11.67 9.49 -1.22
N GLU A 36 -11.88 8.34 -1.88
CA GLU A 36 -13.19 7.93 -2.41
C GLU A 36 -14.24 7.80 -1.29
N MET A 37 -13.89 7.16 -0.17
CA MET A 37 -14.78 7.04 1.00
C MET A 37 -15.11 8.42 1.62
N PHE A 38 -14.17 9.36 1.61
CA PHE A 38 -14.41 10.72 2.08
C PHE A 38 -15.34 11.49 1.13
N GLU A 39 -15.01 11.52 -0.16
CA GLU A 39 -15.76 12.29 -1.17
C GLU A 39 -17.16 11.74 -1.38
N ARG A 40 -17.34 10.42 -1.36
CA ARG A 40 -18.65 9.80 -1.59
C ARG A 40 -19.46 9.70 -0.31
N ASP A 41 -18.92 9.07 0.72
CA ASP A 41 -19.73 8.64 1.87
C ASP A 41 -19.82 9.74 2.94
N VAL A 42 -18.71 10.42 3.27
CA VAL A 42 -18.69 11.46 4.32
C VAL A 42 -19.38 12.75 3.86
N VAL A 43 -19.12 13.19 2.63
CA VAL A 43 -19.78 14.39 2.07
C VAL A 43 -21.29 14.16 1.94
N ALA A 44 -21.74 13.00 1.47
CA ALA A 44 -23.16 12.68 1.38
C ALA A 44 -23.85 12.74 2.75
N ILE A 45 -23.26 12.13 3.79
CA ILE A 45 -23.80 12.17 5.15
C ILE A 45 -23.86 13.60 5.69
N GLY A 46 -22.85 14.43 5.40
CA GLY A 46 -22.84 15.85 5.76
C GLY A 46 -23.98 16.63 5.11
N LEU A 47 -24.15 16.49 3.79
CA LEU A 47 -25.23 17.14 3.04
C LEU A 47 -26.62 16.68 3.52
N LEU A 48 -26.79 15.40 3.85
CA LEU A 48 -28.04 14.91 4.43
C LEU A 48 -28.35 15.52 5.81
N GLY A 49 -27.32 15.82 6.60
CA GLY A 49 -27.46 16.60 7.83
C GLY A 49 -27.98 18.01 7.56
N GLU A 50 -27.45 18.67 6.52
CA GLU A 50 -27.89 20.00 6.11
C GLU A 50 -29.31 20.00 5.52
N VAL A 51 -29.69 18.98 4.75
CA VAL A 51 -31.06 18.75 4.28
C VAL A 51 -32.04 18.64 5.46
N ALA A 52 -31.68 17.85 6.48
CA ALA A 52 -32.50 17.73 7.68
C ALA A 52 -32.62 19.07 8.43
N ASN A 53 -31.51 19.81 8.55
CA ASN A 53 -31.47 21.10 9.23
C ASN A 53 -32.32 22.16 8.50
N SER A 54 -32.10 22.40 7.21
CA SER A 54 -32.83 23.41 6.44
C SER A 54 -34.33 23.08 6.34
N SER A 55 -34.68 21.79 6.23
CA SER A 55 -36.08 21.33 6.32
C SER A 55 -36.75 21.69 7.66
N GLN A 56 -36.04 21.53 8.78
CA GLN A 56 -36.56 21.92 10.09
C GLN A 56 -36.71 23.44 10.21
N GLN A 57 -35.72 24.21 9.74
CA GLN A 57 -35.77 25.68 9.78
C GLN A 57 -36.93 26.24 8.96
N LEU A 58 -37.11 25.76 7.73
CA LEU A 58 -38.26 26.09 6.88
C LEU A 58 -39.61 25.90 7.60
N ARG A 59 -39.74 24.81 8.36
CA ARG A 59 -40.95 24.52 9.14
C ARG A 59 -41.06 25.38 10.40
N ILE A 60 -39.95 25.79 11.01
CA ILE A 60 -39.93 26.73 12.14
C ILE A 60 -40.38 28.10 11.66
N ASP A 61 -39.81 28.61 10.58
CA ASP A 61 -40.17 29.92 10.02
C ASP A 61 -41.65 30.02 9.64
N GLY A 62 -42.21 28.97 9.04
CA GLY A 62 -43.65 28.92 8.75
C GLY A 62 -44.53 28.97 10.01
N ARG A 63 -44.06 28.39 11.12
CA ARG A 63 -44.73 28.49 12.43
C ARG A 63 -44.56 29.87 13.05
N ASP A 64 -43.36 30.43 12.99
CA ASP A 64 -43.06 31.76 13.52
C ASP A 64 -43.85 32.84 12.79
N ALA A 65 -44.07 32.69 11.48
CA ALA A 65 -44.90 33.59 10.67
C ALA A 65 -46.34 33.69 11.18
N VAL A 66 -46.96 32.58 11.59
CA VAL A 66 -48.35 32.56 12.11
C VAL A 66 -48.42 32.90 13.61
N LEU A 67 -47.34 32.63 14.36
CA LEU A 67 -47.25 32.96 15.79
C LEU A 67 -46.86 34.43 16.03
N ALA A 68 -46.42 35.15 15.00
CA ALA A 68 -46.12 36.57 15.09
C ALA A 68 -47.34 37.35 15.63
N PRO A 69 -47.16 38.20 16.67
CA PRO A 69 -48.27 38.94 17.24
C PRO A 69 -48.87 39.94 16.22
N PRO A 70 -50.15 40.32 16.36
CA PRO A 70 -50.77 41.28 15.45
C PRO A 70 -49.96 42.58 15.35
N GLY A 71 -49.59 42.97 14.14
CA GLY A 71 -48.74 44.15 13.87
C GLY A 71 -47.23 43.89 13.89
N ALA A 72 -46.78 42.67 14.21
CA ALA A 72 -45.39 42.24 13.98
C ALA A 72 -45.19 41.77 12.53
N PRO A 73 -43.95 41.83 12.00
CA PRO A 73 -43.71 41.50 10.60
C PRO A 73 -43.66 39.98 10.38
N SER A 74 -44.81 39.32 10.20
CA SER A 74 -44.88 37.93 9.70
C SER A 74 -44.08 37.76 8.40
N GLN A 75 -43.94 38.83 7.61
CA GLN A 75 -43.16 38.86 6.38
C GLN A 75 -41.69 38.44 6.58
N ALA A 76 -41.05 38.84 7.69
CA ALA A 76 -39.65 38.50 7.92
C ALA A 76 -39.44 36.99 8.09
N ALA A 77 -40.37 36.31 8.78
CA ALA A 77 -40.35 34.86 8.91
C ALA A 77 -40.69 34.17 7.58
N LEU A 78 -41.62 34.71 6.79
CA LEU A 78 -41.92 34.18 5.46
C LEU A 78 -40.73 34.33 4.49
N ASP A 79 -39.99 35.43 4.56
CA ASP A 79 -38.79 35.64 3.75
C ASP A 79 -37.66 34.67 4.17
N ALA A 80 -37.50 34.43 5.48
CA ALA A 80 -36.60 33.41 6.01
C ALA A 80 -37.00 32.00 5.54
N GLN A 81 -38.31 31.69 5.53
CA GLN A 81 -38.82 30.41 5.06
C GLN A 81 -38.44 30.15 3.59
N LEU A 82 -38.55 31.17 2.73
CA LEU A 82 -38.12 31.06 1.32
C LEU A 82 -36.60 30.86 1.21
N THR A 83 -35.83 31.53 2.06
CA THR A 83 -34.37 31.39 2.10
C THR A 83 -33.95 29.96 2.46
N HIS A 84 -34.51 29.38 3.52
CA HIS A 84 -34.21 28.00 3.90
C HIS A 84 -34.74 26.97 2.88
N ALA A 85 -35.80 27.29 2.14
CA ALA A 85 -36.25 26.47 1.01
C ALA A 85 -35.21 26.46 -0.13
N ASP A 86 -34.62 27.61 -0.46
CA ASP A 86 -33.57 27.70 -1.46
C ASP A 86 -32.28 27.00 -1.02
N GLU A 87 -31.91 27.09 0.26
CA GLU A 87 -30.80 26.32 0.83
C GLU A 87 -31.06 24.81 0.75
N LEU A 88 -32.27 24.37 1.10
CA LEU A 88 -32.66 22.96 0.97
C LEU A 88 -32.56 22.48 -0.48
N ARG A 89 -33.05 23.26 -1.45
CA ARG A 89 -32.89 22.96 -2.89
C ARG A 89 -31.42 22.85 -3.28
N ALA A 90 -30.57 23.76 -2.80
CA ALA A 90 -29.15 23.74 -3.09
C ALA A 90 -28.46 22.48 -2.54
N HIS A 91 -28.80 22.05 -1.31
CA HIS A 91 -28.27 20.82 -0.72
C HIS A 91 -28.73 19.57 -1.48
N LEU A 92 -29.99 19.53 -1.93
CA LEU A 92 -30.52 18.43 -2.75
C LEU A 92 -29.83 18.38 -4.13
N ALA A 93 -29.61 19.53 -4.75
CA ALA A 93 -28.85 19.61 -6.01
C ALA A 93 -27.39 19.14 -5.83
N ALA A 94 -26.74 19.54 -4.72
CA ALA A 94 -25.38 19.09 -4.41
C ALA A 94 -25.31 17.56 -4.18
N LEU A 95 -26.34 16.95 -3.59
CA LEU A 95 -26.42 15.49 -3.48
C LEU A 95 -26.49 14.81 -4.85
N LEU A 96 -27.20 15.39 -5.83
CA LEU A 96 -27.32 14.82 -7.18
C LEU A 96 -26.03 14.85 -8.02
N GLU A 97 -25.08 15.70 -7.64
CA GLU A 97 -23.73 15.77 -8.22
C GLU A 97 -22.79 14.69 -7.68
N LEU A 98 -23.16 14.02 -6.58
CA LEU A 98 -22.42 12.87 -6.06
C LEU A 98 -22.70 11.61 -6.89
N ASP A 99 -21.80 10.63 -6.77
CA ASP A 99 -21.97 9.30 -7.35
C ASP A 99 -22.99 8.49 -6.53
N LEU A 100 -24.27 8.77 -6.78
CA LEU A 100 -25.41 8.10 -6.17
C LEU A 100 -25.85 6.89 -7.00
N THR A 101 -26.31 5.84 -6.31
CA THR A 101 -27.06 4.74 -6.94
C THR A 101 -28.39 5.26 -7.53
N ASP A 102 -28.96 4.49 -8.45
CA ASP A 102 -30.27 4.84 -9.05
C ASP A 102 -31.37 5.00 -7.99
N GLU A 103 -31.34 4.17 -6.94
CA GLU A 103 -32.29 4.23 -5.82
C GLU A 103 -32.11 5.51 -5.00
N GLN A 104 -30.87 5.85 -4.62
CA GLN A 104 -30.57 7.07 -3.87
C GLN A 104 -30.92 8.32 -4.69
N ARG A 105 -30.62 8.32 -5.99
CA ARG A 105 -30.99 9.41 -6.90
C ARG A 105 -32.51 9.60 -6.96
N ALA A 106 -33.27 8.50 -7.03
CA ALA A 106 -34.73 8.56 -7.01
C ALA A 106 -35.27 9.10 -5.68
N GLN A 107 -34.66 8.74 -4.55
CA GLN A 107 -35.01 9.28 -3.23
C GLN A 107 -34.75 10.79 -3.13
N VAL A 108 -33.60 11.28 -3.60
CA VAL A 108 -33.29 12.72 -3.63
C VAL A 108 -34.29 13.49 -4.52
N GLN A 109 -34.65 12.92 -5.67
CA GLN A 109 -35.66 13.52 -6.54
C GLN A 109 -37.03 13.56 -5.88
N SER A 110 -37.45 12.47 -5.22
CA SER A 110 -38.71 12.42 -4.47
C SER A 110 -38.76 13.48 -3.37
N ILE A 111 -37.68 13.66 -2.59
CA ILE A 111 -37.59 14.73 -1.59
C ILE A 111 -37.72 16.12 -2.25
N SER A 112 -37.09 16.32 -3.41
CA SER A 112 -37.15 17.58 -4.16
C SER A 112 -38.57 17.88 -4.63
N ASP A 113 -39.27 16.88 -5.18
CA ASP A 113 -40.64 17.03 -5.68
C ASP A 113 -41.61 17.32 -4.51
N THR A 114 -41.49 16.58 -3.40
CA THR A 114 -42.31 16.81 -2.19
C THR A 114 -42.06 18.20 -1.59
N LEU A 115 -40.82 18.71 -1.63
CA LEU A 115 -40.51 20.07 -1.20
C LEU A 115 -41.28 21.10 -2.03
N GLU A 116 -41.32 20.96 -3.36
CA GLU A 116 -42.07 21.90 -4.20
C GLU A 116 -43.57 21.86 -3.91
N GLU A 117 -44.14 20.69 -3.67
CA GLU A 117 -45.54 20.55 -3.24
C GLU A 117 -45.80 21.27 -1.91
N ILE A 118 -44.92 21.07 -0.93
CA ILE A 118 -44.97 21.76 0.37
C ILE A 118 -44.90 23.28 0.18
N MET A 119 -43.99 23.76 -0.66
CA MET A 119 -43.79 25.20 -0.89
C MET A 119 -44.96 25.84 -1.62
N VAL A 120 -45.65 25.13 -2.52
CA VAL A 120 -46.90 25.61 -3.11
C VAL A 120 -47.96 25.82 -2.03
N VAL A 121 -48.14 24.88 -1.11
CA VAL A 121 -49.11 25.03 0.00
C VAL A 121 -48.69 26.16 0.94
N TYR A 122 -47.41 26.25 1.29
CA TYR A 122 -46.91 27.32 2.17
C TYR A 122 -47.15 28.70 1.57
N THR A 123 -46.80 28.91 0.29
CA THR A 123 -46.86 30.23 -0.34
C THR A 123 -48.28 30.65 -0.74
N THR A 124 -49.10 29.72 -1.24
CA THR A 124 -50.43 30.05 -1.80
C THR A 124 -51.56 29.99 -0.79
N VAL A 125 -51.41 29.19 0.28
CA VAL A 125 -52.47 28.94 1.27
C VAL A 125 -52.07 29.41 2.65
N LEU A 126 -50.94 28.94 3.18
CA LEU A 126 -50.58 29.16 4.59
C LEU A 126 -50.02 30.57 4.86
N ALA A 127 -49.24 31.14 3.95
CA ALA A 127 -48.70 32.49 4.11
C ALA A 127 -49.80 33.58 4.22
N PRO A 128 -50.85 33.60 3.37
CA PRO A 128 -51.98 34.52 3.56
C PRO A 128 -52.70 34.38 4.91
N LEU A 129 -52.84 33.14 5.42
CA LEU A 129 -53.45 32.87 6.73
C LEU A 129 -52.56 33.37 7.87
N ALA A 130 -51.23 33.24 7.74
CA ALA A 130 -50.26 33.75 8.70
C ALA A 130 -50.31 35.29 8.78
N VAL A 131 -50.27 35.99 7.63
CA VAL A 131 -50.36 37.46 7.55
C VAL A 131 -51.69 37.99 8.11
N SER A 132 -52.76 37.21 7.97
CA SER A 132 -54.09 37.57 8.50
C SER A 132 -54.32 37.14 9.95
N ASN A 133 -53.29 36.64 10.65
CA ASN A 133 -53.35 36.10 12.01
C ASN A 133 -54.46 35.04 12.22
N GLN A 134 -54.79 34.24 11.19
CA GLN A 134 -55.83 33.20 11.25
C GLN A 134 -55.26 31.86 11.75
N TYR A 135 -54.81 31.84 13.01
CA TYR A 135 -54.10 30.69 13.59
C TYR A 135 -54.87 29.36 13.49
N ASP A 136 -56.14 29.34 13.87
CA ASP A 136 -56.91 28.09 13.91
C ASP A 136 -57.06 27.44 12.52
N VAL A 137 -57.30 28.28 11.50
CA VAL A 137 -57.42 27.84 10.10
C VAL A 137 -56.06 27.39 9.57
N TRP A 138 -54.99 28.12 9.91
CA TRP A 138 -53.62 27.76 9.55
C TRP A 138 -53.25 26.40 10.13
N TYR A 139 -53.51 26.16 11.43
CA TYR A 139 -53.17 24.91 12.12
C TYR A 139 -53.90 23.71 11.50
N ALA A 140 -55.20 23.85 11.27
CA ALA A 140 -56.00 22.80 10.64
C ALA A 140 -55.52 22.51 9.20
N THR A 141 -55.25 23.54 8.41
CA THR A 141 -54.81 23.41 7.01
C THR A 141 -53.41 22.81 6.92
N ASN A 142 -52.46 23.28 7.73
CA ASN A 142 -51.11 22.73 7.81
C ASN A 142 -51.13 21.26 8.24
N GLY A 143 -51.97 20.91 9.22
CA GLY A 143 -52.14 19.52 9.66
C GLY A 143 -52.73 18.58 8.61
N ALA A 144 -53.58 19.11 7.72
CA ALA A 144 -54.25 18.34 6.67
C ALA A 144 -53.43 18.24 5.36
N GLN A 145 -52.76 19.33 4.95
CA GLN A 145 -52.10 19.41 3.64
C GLN A 145 -50.58 19.30 3.71
N VAL A 146 -49.93 19.86 4.74
CA VAL A 146 -48.45 19.89 4.82
C VAL A 146 -47.91 18.74 5.64
N ARG A 147 -48.54 18.39 6.77
CA ARG A 147 -48.03 17.35 7.67
C ARG A 147 -47.84 15.98 6.98
N PRO A 148 -48.75 15.49 6.11
CA PRO A 148 -48.53 14.23 5.39
C PRO A 148 -47.29 14.28 4.49
N LEU A 149 -47.12 15.37 3.72
CA LEU A 149 -45.97 15.57 2.84
C LEU A 149 -44.65 15.63 3.62
N VAL A 150 -44.65 16.31 4.77
CA VAL A 150 -43.47 16.34 5.66
C VAL A 150 -43.13 14.95 6.19
N LEU A 151 -44.12 14.12 6.53
CA LEU A 151 -43.87 12.76 7.01
C LEU A 151 -43.26 11.91 5.89
N GLU A 152 -43.78 11.99 4.68
CA GLU A 152 -43.22 11.32 3.49
C GLU A 152 -41.77 11.78 3.23
N MET A 153 -41.53 13.08 3.23
CA MET A 153 -40.19 13.64 3.01
C MET A 153 -39.19 13.18 4.08
N VAL A 154 -39.61 13.11 5.36
CA VAL A 154 -38.77 12.62 6.47
C VAL A 154 -38.49 11.13 6.31
N GLU A 155 -39.49 10.32 5.99
CA GLU A 155 -39.32 8.87 5.79
C GLU A 155 -38.35 8.58 4.62
N THR A 156 -38.51 9.29 3.50
CA THR A 156 -37.59 9.17 2.36
C THR A 156 -36.18 9.64 2.70
N ALA A 157 -36.03 10.75 3.45
CA ALA A 157 -34.73 11.23 3.90
C ALA A 157 -34.04 10.29 4.90
N GLU A 158 -34.81 9.65 5.79
CA GLU A 158 -34.30 8.63 6.72
C GLU A 158 -33.83 7.39 5.96
N ALA A 159 -34.63 6.89 5.01
CA ALA A 159 -34.24 5.76 4.17
C ALA A 159 -32.96 6.04 3.36
N LEU A 160 -32.85 7.25 2.78
CA LEU A 160 -31.66 7.69 2.06
C LEU A 160 -30.43 7.76 2.98
N ARG A 161 -30.59 8.29 4.20
CA ARG A 161 -29.52 8.37 5.20
C ARG A 161 -29.06 7.00 5.68
N ASP A 162 -29.98 6.09 5.93
CA ASP A 162 -29.67 4.73 6.35
C ASP A 162 -28.95 3.97 5.23
N GLY A 163 -29.36 4.15 3.97
CA GLY A 163 -28.65 3.65 2.80
C GLY A 163 -27.22 4.18 2.72
N ALA A 164 -27.03 5.50 2.78
CA ALA A 164 -25.71 6.12 2.75
C ALA A 164 -24.81 5.67 3.92
N ALA A 165 -25.36 5.50 5.13
CA ALA A 165 -24.62 4.98 6.27
C ALA A 165 -24.24 3.50 6.10
N GLY A 166 -25.11 2.70 5.48
CA GLY A 166 -24.85 1.31 5.11
C GLY A 166 -23.72 1.19 4.09
N ASP A 167 -23.75 2.03 3.05
CA ASP A 167 -22.70 2.09 2.02
C ASP A 167 -21.35 2.50 2.62
N ALA A 168 -21.34 3.51 3.50
CA ALA A 168 -20.14 3.93 4.23
C ALA A 168 -19.53 2.78 5.06
N ALA A 169 -20.38 2.03 5.76
CA ALA A 169 -19.94 0.88 6.55
C ALA A 169 -19.39 -0.25 5.66
N ALA A 170 -20.02 -0.51 4.51
CA ALA A 170 -19.56 -1.50 3.54
C ALA A 170 -18.21 -1.10 2.91
N SER A 171 -18.03 0.17 2.53
CA SER A 171 -16.76 0.73 2.05
C SER A 171 -15.65 0.55 3.09
N ALA A 172 -15.91 0.88 4.35
CA ALA A 172 -14.96 0.75 5.43
C ALA A 172 -14.54 -0.72 5.65
N ALA A 173 -15.50 -1.65 5.60
CA ALA A 173 -15.22 -3.08 5.70
C ALA A 173 -14.37 -3.58 4.50
N ALA A 174 -14.73 -3.20 3.27
CA ALA A 174 -13.99 -3.57 2.07
C ALA A 174 -12.55 -3.01 2.06
N ALA A 175 -12.35 -1.80 2.58
CA ALA A 175 -11.04 -1.20 2.77
C ALA A 175 -10.19 -1.99 3.78
N ALA A 176 -10.78 -2.41 4.90
CA ALA A 176 -10.12 -3.23 5.92
C ALA A 176 -9.71 -4.61 5.38
N ASP A 177 -10.60 -5.28 4.64
CA ASP A 177 -10.32 -6.58 4.01
C ASP A 177 -9.22 -6.48 2.96
N SER A 178 -9.27 -5.45 2.12
CA SER A 178 -8.24 -5.16 1.12
C SER A 178 -6.88 -4.90 1.78
N TYR A 179 -6.84 -4.14 2.88
CA TYR A 179 -5.63 -3.93 3.65
C TYR A 179 -5.08 -5.24 4.23
N ALA A 180 -5.94 -6.07 4.82
CA ALA A 180 -5.54 -7.36 5.38
C ALA A 180 -4.94 -8.29 4.30
N ALA A 181 -5.55 -8.34 3.12
CA ALA A 181 -5.05 -9.11 1.98
C ALA A 181 -3.69 -8.58 1.48
N GLN A 182 -3.56 -7.27 1.27
CA GLN A 182 -2.31 -6.63 0.84
C GLN A 182 -1.19 -6.81 1.85
N ARG A 183 -1.51 -6.71 3.14
CA ARG A 183 -0.56 -6.96 4.24
C ARG A 183 -0.04 -8.40 4.19
N THR A 184 -0.93 -9.39 4.05
CA THR A 184 -0.53 -10.81 3.96
C THR A 184 0.34 -11.05 2.73
N GLN A 185 -0.03 -10.52 1.56
CA GLN A 185 0.78 -10.63 0.35
C GLN A 185 2.17 -10.00 0.51
N THR A 186 2.25 -8.82 1.12
CA THR A 186 3.52 -8.13 1.39
C THR A 186 4.39 -8.94 2.35
N LEU A 187 3.81 -9.50 3.41
CA LEU A 187 4.54 -10.35 4.36
C LEU A 187 5.07 -11.64 3.70
N VAL A 188 4.28 -12.28 2.85
CA VAL A 188 4.70 -13.47 2.08
C VAL A 188 5.83 -13.12 1.12
N ALA A 189 5.70 -12.01 0.37
CA ALA A 189 6.74 -11.55 -0.55
C ALA A 189 8.05 -11.20 0.18
N LEU A 190 7.96 -10.55 1.34
CA LEU A 190 9.09 -10.26 2.21
C LEU A 190 9.76 -11.54 2.70
N ALA A 191 8.99 -12.51 3.21
CA ALA A 191 9.52 -13.78 3.70
C ALA A 191 10.23 -14.57 2.59
N LEU A 192 9.63 -14.65 1.39
CA LEU A 192 10.23 -15.29 0.22
C LEU A 192 11.50 -14.56 -0.23
N GLY A 193 11.48 -13.24 -0.29
CA GLY A 193 12.63 -12.42 -0.66
C GLY A 193 13.81 -12.63 0.29
N ILE A 194 13.55 -12.66 1.60
CA ILE A 194 14.56 -12.95 2.63
C ILE A 194 15.08 -14.38 2.47
N ALA A 195 14.22 -15.37 2.27
CA ALA A 195 14.63 -16.76 2.09
C ALA A 195 15.54 -16.94 0.87
N VAL A 196 15.20 -16.31 -0.27
CA VAL A 196 16.00 -16.34 -1.49
C VAL A 196 17.35 -15.64 -1.28
N ALA A 197 17.37 -14.46 -0.69
CA ALA A 197 18.59 -13.71 -0.42
C ALA A 197 19.54 -14.48 0.52
N MET A 198 19.00 -15.07 1.60
CA MET A 198 19.76 -15.92 2.52
C MET A 198 20.26 -17.19 1.83
N GLY A 199 19.41 -17.88 1.04
CA GLY A 199 19.79 -19.09 0.32
C GLY A 199 20.94 -18.86 -0.67
N LEU A 200 20.85 -17.80 -1.48
CA LEU A 200 21.91 -17.40 -2.40
C LEU A 200 23.18 -16.94 -1.67
N GLY A 201 23.02 -16.15 -0.61
CA GLY A 201 24.13 -15.70 0.23
C GLY A 201 24.89 -16.87 0.83
N LEU A 202 24.19 -17.84 1.42
CA LEU A 202 24.78 -19.07 1.97
C LEU A 202 25.43 -19.90 0.88
N PHE A 203 24.78 -20.11 -0.26
CA PHE A 203 25.35 -20.88 -1.38
C PHE A 203 26.68 -20.29 -1.87
N VAL A 204 26.72 -18.97 -2.09
CA VAL A 204 27.93 -18.26 -2.53
C VAL A 204 29.01 -18.28 -1.43
N ALA A 205 28.65 -17.99 -0.18
CA ALA A 205 29.59 -17.99 0.94
C ALA A 205 30.23 -19.38 1.14
N THR A 206 29.43 -20.45 1.06
CA THR A 206 29.94 -21.83 1.20
C THR A 206 30.87 -22.21 0.05
N GLY A 207 30.55 -21.77 -1.18
CA GLY A 207 31.42 -21.97 -2.34
C GLY A 207 32.77 -21.25 -2.20
N ILE A 208 32.76 -19.98 -1.77
CA ILE A 208 33.98 -19.19 -1.52
C ILE A 208 34.81 -19.83 -0.41
N ALA A 209 34.19 -20.20 0.72
CA ALA A 209 34.88 -20.82 1.86
C ALA A 209 35.55 -22.15 1.46
N ARG A 210 34.87 -23.00 0.68
CA ARG A 210 35.45 -24.25 0.17
C ARG A 210 36.66 -24.00 -0.73
N SER A 211 36.55 -23.10 -1.71
CA SER A 211 37.68 -22.80 -2.61
C SER A 211 38.86 -22.20 -1.84
N ALA A 212 38.61 -21.29 -0.90
CA ALA A 212 39.64 -20.70 -0.06
C ALA A 212 40.34 -21.76 0.83
N SER A 213 39.58 -22.70 1.40
CA SER A 213 40.15 -23.82 2.17
C SER A 213 41.09 -24.66 1.32
N ARG A 214 40.71 -25.02 0.08
CA ARG A 214 41.58 -25.83 -0.80
C ARG A 214 42.90 -25.14 -1.11
N VAL A 215 42.89 -23.83 -1.37
CA VAL A 215 44.15 -23.07 -1.55
C VAL A 215 44.97 -23.06 -0.27
N ARG A 216 44.33 -22.77 0.88
CA ARG A 216 44.99 -22.80 2.20
C ARG A 216 45.65 -24.16 2.46
N ASP A 217 44.92 -25.25 2.28
CA ASP A 217 45.38 -26.60 2.60
C ASP A 217 46.55 -27.02 1.69
N THR A 218 46.51 -26.60 0.41
CA THR A 218 47.61 -26.79 -0.54
C THR A 218 48.86 -25.99 -0.14
N ALA A 219 48.68 -24.73 0.26
CA ALA A 219 49.79 -23.91 0.74
C ALA A 219 50.40 -24.45 2.04
N VAL A 220 49.59 -25.02 2.93
CA VAL A 220 50.05 -25.71 4.15
C VAL A 220 50.86 -26.96 3.80
N ALA A 221 50.44 -27.76 2.82
CA ALA A 221 51.20 -28.91 2.35
C ALA A 221 52.56 -28.50 1.77
N LEU A 222 52.58 -27.45 0.96
CA LEU A 222 53.83 -26.86 0.45
C LEU A 222 54.76 -26.41 1.57
N ALA A 223 54.25 -25.73 2.60
CA ALA A 223 55.04 -25.30 3.76
C ALA A 223 55.62 -26.49 4.55
N ALA A 224 54.94 -27.64 4.53
CA ALA A 224 55.44 -28.90 5.10
C ALA A 224 56.43 -29.65 4.19
N GLY A 225 56.74 -29.12 3.00
CA GLY A 225 57.62 -29.74 2.01
C GLY A 225 56.94 -30.77 1.10
N ASP A 226 55.62 -30.94 1.21
CA ASP A 226 54.87 -31.80 0.30
C ASP A 226 54.55 -31.04 -1.01
N LEU A 227 55.40 -31.26 -2.01
CA LEU A 227 55.23 -30.70 -3.34
C LEU A 227 54.21 -31.46 -4.19
N THR A 228 53.55 -32.52 -3.70
CA THR A 228 52.65 -33.37 -4.49
C THR A 228 51.18 -32.95 -4.43
N ALA A 229 50.81 -32.14 -3.44
CA ALA A 229 49.46 -31.60 -3.28
C ALA A 229 49.02 -30.73 -4.47
N SER A 230 47.70 -30.54 -4.61
CA SER A 230 47.11 -29.62 -5.60
C SER A 230 45.80 -29.04 -5.07
N SER A 231 45.57 -27.77 -5.38
CA SER A 231 44.33 -27.07 -5.06
C SER A 231 43.12 -27.66 -5.81
N GLY A 232 43.34 -28.21 -7.00
CA GLY A 232 42.32 -28.81 -7.87
C GLY A 232 41.19 -27.84 -8.23
N LEU A 233 41.46 -26.54 -8.22
CA LEU A 233 40.47 -25.51 -8.56
C LEU A 233 40.44 -25.25 -10.06
N THR A 234 39.25 -25.33 -10.65
CA THR A 234 39.03 -25.16 -12.09
C THR A 234 38.19 -23.94 -12.43
N THR A 235 37.67 -23.21 -11.45
CA THR A 235 36.87 -22.00 -11.69
C THR A 235 37.73 -20.86 -12.25
N ASP A 236 37.13 -20.00 -13.09
CA ASP A 236 37.82 -18.84 -13.67
C ASP A 236 37.78 -17.59 -12.79
N ASP A 237 37.29 -17.72 -11.56
CA ASP A 237 37.30 -16.64 -10.60
C ASP A 237 38.67 -16.49 -9.91
N GLU A 238 38.82 -15.41 -9.16
CA GLU A 238 40.08 -15.00 -8.53
C GLU A 238 40.68 -16.11 -7.64
N LEU A 239 39.84 -16.93 -6.98
CA LEU A 239 40.31 -18.07 -6.19
C LEU A 239 40.79 -19.24 -7.04
N GLY A 240 40.14 -19.52 -8.17
CA GLY A 240 40.61 -20.54 -9.09
C GLY A 240 41.88 -20.14 -9.83
N GLN A 241 42.03 -18.86 -10.19
CA GLN A 241 43.29 -18.33 -10.74
C GLN A 241 44.43 -18.45 -9.72
N MET A 242 44.18 -18.11 -8.45
CA MET A 242 45.16 -18.26 -7.37
C MET A 242 45.53 -19.73 -7.12
N GLY A 243 44.56 -20.65 -7.13
CA GLY A 243 44.81 -22.08 -7.00
C GLY A 243 45.66 -22.65 -8.12
N ARG A 244 45.36 -22.29 -9.38
CA ARG A 244 46.15 -22.71 -10.55
C ARG A 244 47.58 -22.17 -10.51
N ALA A 245 47.77 -20.90 -10.14
CA ALA A 245 49.10 -20.31 -10.00
C ALA A 245 49.92 -21.01 -8.89
N LEU A 246 49.28 -21.39 -7.78
CA LEU A 246 49.92 -22.16 -6.72
C LEU A 246 50.32 -23.57 -7.21
N ASP A 247 49.43 -24.25 -7.94
CA ASP A 247 49.69 -25.57 -8.51
C ASP A 247 50.86 -25.55 -9.52
N GLU A 248 50.93 -24.51 -10.36
CA GLU A 248 52.05 -24.30 -11.31
C GLU A 248 53.38 -24.01 -10.60
N ALA A 249 53.34 -23.20 -9.52
CA ALA A 249 54.53 -22.94 -8.70
C ALA A 249 55.06 -24.21 -8.03
N MET A 250 54.17 -25.05 -7.47
CA MET A 250 54.55 -26.35 -6.91
C MET A 250 55.15 -27.28 -7.96
N GLY A 251 54.56 -27.33 -9.17
CA GLY A 251 55.11 -28.11 -10.29
C GLY A 251 56.53 -27.69 -10.66
N SER A 252 56.77 -26.37 -10.71
CA SER A 252 58.10 -25.79 -10.98
C SER A 252 59.11 -26.13 -9.88
N LEU A 253 58.72 -25.97 -8.61
CA LEU A 253 59.54 -26.35 -7.46
C LEU A 253 59.89 -27.85 -7.47
N ARG A 254 58.92 -28.71 -7.83
CA ARG A 254 59.13 -30.15 -7.93
C ARG A 254 60.14 -30.51 -9.02
N ALA A 255 60.07 -29.83 -10.17
CA ALA A 255 61.05 -30.00 -11.25
C ALA A 255 62.46 -29.55 -10.82
N VAL A 256 62.57 -28.41 -10.11
CA VAL A 256 63.86 -27.94 -9.55
C VAL A 256 64.42 -28.97 -8.57
N MET A 257 63.63 -29.46 -7.61
CA MET A 257 64.09 -30.49 -6.67
C MET A 257 64.52 -31.78 -7.38
N GLY A 258 63.79 -32.19 -8.43
CA GLY A 258 64.17 -33.32 -9.27
C GLY A 258 65.55 -33.12 -9.93
N SER A 259 65.83 -31.92 -10.43
CA SER A 259 67.14 -31.58 -11.00
C SER A 259 68.26 -31.58 -9.95
N VAL A 260 67.97 -31.15 -8.72
CA VAL A 260 68.92 -31.18 -7.60
C VAL A 260 69.27 -32.61 -7.22
N VAL A 261 68.27 -33.51 -7.14
CA VAL A 261 68.49 -34.94 -6.88
C VAL A 261 69.33 -35.57 -7.99
N ALA A 262 68.98 -35.37 -9.26
CA ALA A 262 69.75 -35.90 -10.38
C ALA A 262 71.21 -35.39 -10.40
N SER A 263 71.41 -34.11 -10.05
CA SER A 263 72.75 -33.53 -9.92
C SER A 263 73.53 -34.13 -8.76
N ALA A 264 72.87 -34.39 -7.62
CA ALA A 264 73.49 -35.03 -6.46
C ALA A 264 73.87 -36.49 -6.74
N GLU A 265 73.04 -37.25 -7.45
CA GLU A 265 73.34 -38.62 -7.91
C GLU A 265 74.55 -38.64 -8.85
N ALA A 266 74.61 -37.72 -9.82
CA ALA A 266 75.77 -37.60 -10.71
C ALA A 266 77.06 -37.28 -9.93
N VAL A 267 77.01 -36.36 -8.96
CA VAL A 267 78.14 -36.04 -8.08
C VAL A 267 78.56 -37.24 -7.23
N ALA A 268 77.60 -37.99 -6.68
CA ALA A 268 77.89 -39.21 -5.91
C ALA A 268 78.58 -40.27 -6.79
N ALA A 269 78.05 -40.53 -7.99
CA ALA A 269 78.64 -41.48 -8.94
C ALA A 269 80.06 -41.08 -9.36
N SER A 270 80.29 -39.79 -9.69
CA SER A 270 81.64 -39.29 -9.96
C SER A 270 82.58 -39.41 -8.76
N SER A 271 82.06 -39.26 -7.53
CA SER A 271 82.85 -39.44 -6.31
C SER A 271 83.23 -40.90 -6.07
N GLU A 272 82.34 -41.85 -6.39
CA GLU A 272 82.63 -43.28 -6.36
C GLU A 272 83.67 -43.69 -7.40
N GLU A 273 83.57 -43.21 -8.65
CA GLU A 273 84.60 -43.42 -9.68
C GLU A 273 85.97 -42.85 -9.25
N LEU A 274 85.98 -41.66 -8.67
CA LEU A 274 87.20 -41.03 -8.18
C LEU A 274 87.80 -41.80 -6.99
N SER A 275 86.97 -42.30 -6.07
CA SER A 275 87.40 -43.14 -4.95
C SER A 275 87.98 -44.48 -5.43
N ALA A 276 87.31 -45.14 -6.38
CA ALA A 276 87.80 -46.36 -7.00
C ALA A 276 89.15 -46.13 -7.72
N SER A 277 89.27 -45.04 -8.47
CA SER A 277 90.52 -44.65 -9.14
C SER A 277 91.64 -44.37 -8.14
N SER A 278 91.32 -43.74 -7.00
CA SER A 278 92.29 -43.44 -5.94
C SER A 278 92.75 -44.70 -5.20
N ALA A 279 91.85 -45.66 -4.96
CA ALA A 279 92.17 -46.96 -4.36
C ALA A 279 93.03 -47.85 -5.26
N GLN A 280 92.97 -47.65 -6.59
CA GLN A 280 93.78 -48.36 -7.57
C GLN A 280 95.21 -47.79 -7.70
N ILE A 281 95.45 -46.58 -7.17
CA ILE A 281 96.74 -45.88 -7.20
C ILE A 281 97.53 -46.05 -5.88
N SER A 282 96.88 -46.50 -4.78
CA SER A 282 97.55 -46.97 -3.56
C SER A 282 98.03 -48.42 -3.68
#